data_AF-A0A1B6HFN9-F1
#
_entry.id   AF-A0A1B6HFN9-F1
#
_cell.length_a   1.000
_cell.length_b   1.000
_cell.length_c   1.000
_cell.angle_alpha   90.00
_cell.angle_beta   90.00
_cell.angle_gamma   90.00
#
_symmetry.space_group_name_H-M   'P 1'
#
loop_
_entity.id
_entity.type
_entity.pdbx_description
1 polymer ?
#
loop_
_entity_poly.entity_id
_entity_poly.type
_entity_poly.pdbx_seq_one_letter_code
_entity_poly.pdbx_strand_id
1 'polypeptide(L)'
;TPICDVDNQCKGKSDHHFVVGISERFQTIRSVLCKGAFYPPTMPRPTVTEISWQVPLCEMTSEKGQLEEEFWRSHFALTGMSDADESTRDSADRTIKKTLLKLFALACQSGLEMRALSLCQLMSPEVVQLAIKYASKLGRSQLAHLIAETLSRAPPSSPPHRGYGYESSFRGPDAVREPHPDAQPLSQDMFASTVEDQEDTDKENPILALKKKQTGLSSSAMMASKSRRSNPFKKTS
;
A
#
# COMPACT_ATOMS: atom_id res chain seq x y z
N THR A 1 1.14 -0.49 -3.38
CA THR A 1 -0.06 -0.60 -4.25
C THR A 1 -0.01 -1.94 -4.94
N PRO A 2 -1.15 -2.64 -5.14
CA PRO A 2 -1.15 -3.88 -5.93
C PRO A 2 -0.84 -3.55 -7.40
N ILE A 3 0.17 -4.21 -7.98
CA ILE A 3 0.70 -3.91 -9.33
C ILE A 3 0.11 -4.85 -10.39
N CYS A 4 -0.19 -6.09 -10.02
CA CYS A 4 -0.73 -7.10 -10.92
C CYS A 4 -1.46 -8.17 -10.11
N ASP A 5 -2.56 -8.65 -10.69
CA ASP A 5 -3.24 -9.87 -10.24
C ASP A 5 -2.89 -11.01 -11.21
N VAL A 6 -2.03 -11.90 -10.74
CA VAL A 6 -1.49 -13.00 -11.56
C VAL A 6 -2.50 -14.15 -11.69
N ASP A 7 -3.46 -14.25 -10.78
CA ASP A 7 -4.48 -15.29 -10.79
C ASP A 7 -5.49 -15.09 -11.93
N ASN A 8 -5.72 -13.84 -12.36
CA ASN A 8 -6.52 -13.54 -13.55
C ASN A 8 -5.92 -14.11 -14.85
N GLN A 9 -4.62 -14.45 -14.86
CA GLN A 9 -3.98 -15.10 -16.01
C GLN A 9 -4.10 -16.62 -15.98
N CYS A 10 -4.52 -17.20 -14.85
CA CYS A 10 -4.75 -18.63 -14.73
C CYS A 10 -6.06 -19.03 -15.42
N LYS A 11 -6.03 -20.10 -16.21
CA LYS A 11 -7.24 -20.61 -16.88
C LYS A 11 -8.06 -21.54 -15.98
N GLY A 12 -7.40 -22.22 -15.05
CA GLY A 12 -8.02 -23.15 -14.11
C GLY A 12 -7.77 -22.79 -12.65
N LYS A 13 -8.64 -23.29 -11.75
CA LYS A 13 -8.50 -23.10 -10.29
C LYS A 13 -7.27 -23.76 -9.68
N SER A 14 -6.71 -24.75 -10.38
CA SER A 14 -5.51 -25.49 -9.99
C SER A 14 -4.23 -24.92 -10.61
N ASP A 15 -4.35 -23.90 -11.45
CA ASP A 15 -3.21 -23.27 -12.10
C ASP A 15 -2.69 -22.15 -11.19
N HIS A 16 -1.39 -22.15 -10.97
CA HIS A 16 -0.72 -21.17 -10.13
C HIS A 16 0.52 -20.64 -10.86
N HIS A 17 0.83 -19.37 -10.68
CA HIS A 17 2.06 -18.78 -11.20
C HIS A 17 3.10 -18.67 -10.08
N PHE A 18 4.25 -19.30 -10.29
CA PHE A 18 5.39 -19.18 -9.40
C PHE A 18 6.27 -18.01 -9.87
N VAL A 19 6.25 -16.89 -9.15
CA VAL A 19 7.01 -15.69 -9.52
C VAL A 19 8.51 -15.91 -9.30
N VAL A 20 9.30 -15.64 -10.34
CA VAL A 20 10.76 -15.76 -10.34
C VAL A 20 11.43 -14.38 -10.21
N GLY A 21 10.85 -13.35 -10.83
CA GLY A 21 11.41 -12.00 -10.78
C GLY A 21 10.46 -10.95 -11.32
N ILE A 22 10.75 -9.69 -11.00
CA ILE A 22 9.97 -8.53 -11.43
C ILE A 22 10.94 -7.58 -12.13
N SER A 23 10.54 -7.08 -13.30
CA SER A 23 11.28 -6.04 -14.02
C SER A 23 10.43 -4.78 -14.10
N GLU A 24 10.84 -3.75 -13.36
CA GLU A 24 10.17 -2.44 -13.39
C GLU A 24 10.39 -1.72 -14.73
N ARG A 25 11.60 -1.86 -15.29
CA ARG A 25 11.97 -1.26 -16.59
C ARG A 25 11.08 -1.73 -17.73
N PHE A 26 10.83 -3.05 -17.80
CA PHE A 26 9.98 -3.62 -18.84
C PHE A 26 8.51 -3.72 -18.43
N GLN A 27 8.18 -3.37 -17.17
CA GLN A 27 6.85 -3.55 -16.58
C GLN A 27 6.34 -4.99 -16.76
N THR A 28 7.23 -5.96 -16.52
CA THR A 28 6.92 -7.40 -16.63
C THR A 28 7.24 -8.15 -15.34
N ILE A 29 6.49 -9.22 -15.11
CA ILE A 29 6.67 -10.20 -14.05
C ILE A 29 7.06 -11.51 -14.72
N ARG A 30 8.25 -12.00 -14.39
CA ARG A 30 8.73 -13.31 -14.83
C ARG A 30 8.21 -14.34 -13.85
N SER A 31 7.44 -15.28 -14.35
CA SER A 31 6.84 -16.36 -13.56
C SER A 31 6.90 -17.69 -14.28
N VAL A 32 6.62 -18.78 -13.58
CA VAL A 32 6.51 -20.12 -14.14
C VAL A 32 5.09 -20.61 -13.90
N LEU A 33 4.39 -20.97 -14.98
CA LEU A 33 3.05 -21.56 -14.89
C LEU A 33 3.13 -22.99 -14.35
N CYS A 34 2.55 -23.20 -13.17
CA CYS A 34 2.45 -24.48 -12.49
C CYS A 34 1.01 -24.98 -12.59
N LYS A 35 0.80 -26.17 -13.15
CA LYS A 35 -0.54 -26.79 -13.28
C LYS A 35 -0.71 -27.85 -12.20
N GLY A 36 -1.67 -27.67 -11.30
CA GLY A 36 -1.96 -28.61 -10.21
C GLY A 36 -1.01 -28.56 -9.02
N ALA A 37 -0.09 -27.59 -8.99
CA ALA A 37 0.87 -27.38 -7.91
C ALA A 37 1.23 -25.89 -7.79
N PHE A 38 1.73 -25.48 -6.63
CA PHE A 38 2.14 -24.09 -6.37
C PHE A 38 3.60 -23.79 -6.76
N TYR A 39 4.42 -24.83 -6.93
CA TYR A 39 5.83 -24.73 -7.27
C TYR A 39 6.14 -25.65 -8.45
N PRO A 40 7.07 -25.26 -9.33
CA PRO A 40 7.40 -26.06 -10.49
C PRO A 40 8.25 -27.29 -10.09
N PRO A 41 8.13 -28.41 -10.81
CA PRO A 41 9.05 -29.54 -10.63
C PRO A 41 10.47 -29.14 -11.03
N THR A 42 11.47 -29.72 -10.36
CA THR A 42 12.89 -29.41 -10.61
C THR A 42 13.41 -29.97 -11.93
N MET A 43 12.77 -31.02 -12.45
CA MET A 43 13.08 -31.62 -13.75
C MET A 43 11.80 -31.97 -14.52
N PRO A 44 11.71 -31.66 -15.82
CA PRO A 44 12.66 -30.91 -16.65
C PRO A 44 12.71 -29.41 -16.27
N ARG A 45 13.72 -28.67 -16.77
CA ARG A 45 13.87 -27.23 -16.50
C ARG A 45 12.57 -26.48 -16.88
N PRO A 46 11.91 -25.79 -15.94
CA PRO A 46 10.65 -25.09 -16.21
C PRO A 46 10.84 -23.90 -17.16
N THR A 47 9.86 -23.67 -18.02
CA THR A 47 9.82 -22.51 -18.92
C THR A 47 9.32 -21.28 -18.17
N VAL A 48 10.06 -20.18 -18.27
CA VAL A 48 9.67 -18.89 -17.68
C VAL A 48 8.77 -18.14 -18.67
N THR A 49 7.61 -17.72 -18.18
CA THR A 49 6.64 -16.87 -18.88
C THR A 49 6.75 -15.42 -18.39
N GLU A 50 6.61 -14.46 -19.29
CA GLU A 50 6.59 -13.04 -18.95
C GLU A 50 5.14 -12.54 -18.96
N ILE A 51 4.75 -11.92 -17.84
CA ILE A 51 3.42 -11.37 -17.59
C ILE A 51 3.54 -9.85 -17.53
N SER A 52 2.79 -9.12 -18.36
CA SER A 52 2.76 -7.66 -18.29
C SER A 52 2.06 -7.18 -17.01
N TRP A 53 2.52 -6.05 -16.47
CA TRP A 53 1.84 -5.39 -15.34
C TRP A 53 0.44 -4.95 -15.73
N GLN A 54 -0.50 -5.17 -14.82
CA GLN A 54 -1.88 -4.75 -14.99
C GLN A 54 -2.42 -4.32 -13.63
N VAL A 55 -2.52 -3.00 -13.43
CA VAL A 55 -3.03 -2.48 -12.15
C VAL A 55 -4.52 -2.82 -12.05
N PRO A 56 -4.98 -3.50 -10.99
CA PRO A 56 -6.37 -3.92 -10.85
C PRO A 56 -7.24 -2.70 -10.52
N LEU A 57 -7.65 -1.96 -11.56
CA LEU A 57 -8.59 -0.86 -11.45
C LEU A 57 -10.03 -1.30 -11.76
N CYS A 58 -10.98 -0.43 -11.40
CA CYS A 58 -12.39 -0.64 -11.73
C CYS A 58 -12.62 -0.41 -13.23
N GLU A 59 -13.58 -1.12 -13.81
CA GLU A 59 -14.06 -0.90 -15.19
C GLU A 59 -12.99 -0.98 -16.29
N MET A 60 -12.10 -1.97 -16.22
CA MET A 60 -11.05 -2.21 -17.22
C MET A 60 -11.54 -2.48 -18.66
N THR A 61 -12.84 -2.74 -18.83
CA THR A 61 -13.49 -2.89 -20.15
C THR A 61 -13.79 -1.55 -20.82
N SER A 62 -13.86 -0.46 -20.05
CA SER A 62 -14.13 0.89 -20.56
C SER A 62 -12.86 1.53 -21.09
N GLU A 63 -12.98 2.36 -22.14
CA GLU A 63 -11.85 3.13 -22.68
C GLU A 63 -11.22 4.03 -21.60
N LYS A 64 -12.06 4.62 -20.73
CA LYS A 64 -11.60 5.40 -19.58
C LYS A 64 -10.72 4.56 -18.64
N GLY A 65 -11.18 3.36 -18.27
CA GLY A 65 -10.48 2.48 -17.34
C GLY A 65 -9.12 2.03 -17.87
N GLN A 66 -9.04 1.73 -19.17
CA GLN A 66 -7.77 1.39 -19.83
C GLN A 66 -6.78 2.55 -19.81
N LEU A 67 -7.24 3.77 -20.05
CA LEU A 67 -6.39 4.97 -20.00
C LEU A 67 -5.94 5.33 -18.58
N GLU A 68 -6.83 5.19 -17.58
CA GLU A 68 -6.47 5.39 -16.17
C GLU A 68 -5.46 4.35 -15.69
N GLU A 69 -5.59 3.10 -16.12
CA GLU A 69 -4.63 2.04 -15.81
C GLU A 69 -3.27 2.29 -16.46
N GLU A 70 -3.23 2.67 -17.75
CA GLU A 70 -1.99 3.01 -18.45
C GLU A 70 -1.25 4.19 -17.78
N PHE A 71 -2.00 5.20 -17.32
CA PHE A 71 -1.46 6.32 -16.54
C PHE A 71 -0.84 5.84 -15.22
N TRP A 72 -1.59 5.09 -14.40
CA TRP A 72 -1.10 4.64 -13.10
C TRP A 72 0.07 3.68 -13.21
N ARG A 73 0.04 2.75 -14.17
CA ARG A 73 1.13 1.81 -14.44
C ARG A 73 2.42 2.55 -14.79
N SER A 74 2.33 3.55 -15.67
CA SER A 74 3.48 4.38 -16.06
C SER A 74 4.00 5.25 -14.91
N HIS A 75 3.09 5.78 -14.09
CA HIS A 75 3.43 6.57 -12.91
C HIS A 75 4.16 5.73 -11.84
N PHE A 76 3.72 4.49 -11.59
CA PHE A 76 4.42 3.58 -10.68
C PHE A 76 5.80 3.19 -11.22
N ALA A 77 5.91 2.93 -12.52
CA ALA A 77 7.20 2.65 -13.14
C ALA A 77 8.17 3.83 -12.95
N LEU A 78 7.74 5.08 -13.19
CA LEU A 78 8.58 6.25 -12.99
C LEU A 78 9.05 6.40 -11.53
N THR A 79 8.17 6.10 -10.56
CA THR A 79 8.47 6.24 -9.13
C THR A 79 9.52 5.23 -8.66
N GLY A 80 9.50 4.00 -9.17
CA GLY A 80 10.49 2.96 -8.83
C GLY A 80 11.86 3.18 -9.48
N MET A 81 11.92 3.98 -10.54
CA MET A 81 13.08 4.12 -11.41
C MET A 81 14.04 5.26 -11.00
N SER A 82 14.36 5.44 -9.70
CA SER A 82 15.20 6.55 -9.19
C SER A 82 16.67 6.53 -9.65
N ASP A 83 17.16 5.39 -10.15
CA ASP A 83 18.53 5.22 -10.67
C ASP A 83 18.57 4.74 -12.14
N ALA A 84 17.42 4.66 -12.82
CA ALA A 84 17.34 4.13 -14.18
C ALA A 84 17.77 5.14 -15.26
N ASP A 85 18.11 4.60 -16.43
CA ASP A 85 18.47 5.34 -17.64
C ASP A 85 17.46 6.46 -17.96
N GLU A 86 17.98 7.67 -18.18
CA GLU A 86 17.21 8.89 -18.48
C GLU A 86 16.24 8.67 -19.66
N SER A 87 16.66 7.91 -20.67
CA SER A 87 15.86 7.55 -21.84
C SER A 87 14.57 6.80 -21.50
N THR A 88 14.59 5.94 -20.47
CA THR A 88 13.41 5.17 -20.10
C THR A 88 12.44 6.03 -19.30
N ARG A 89 12.95 6.95 -18.47
CA ARG A 89 12.12 7.95 -17.77
C ARG A 89 11.41 8.86 -18.76
N ASP A 90 12.12 9.37 -19.74
CA ASP A 90 11.55 10.18 -20.81
C ASP A 90 10.43 9.46 -21.54
N SER A 91 10.58 8.15 -21.78
CA SER A 91 9.54 7.35 -22.43
C SER A 91 8.27 7.21 -21.58
N ALA A 92 8.44 7.02 -20.26
CA ALA A 92 7.34 6.93 -19.31
C ALA A 92 6.62 8.28 -19.16
N ASP A 93 7.38 9.38 -19.06
CA ASP A 93 6.85 10.74 -19.00
C ASP A 93 6.05 11.11 -20.25
N ARG A 94 6.55 10.76 -21.44
CA ARG A 94 5.79 10.94 -22.70
C ARG A 94 4.48 10.16 -22.68
N THR A 95 4.50 8.94 -22.14
CA THR A 95 3.31 8.09 -22.03
C THR A 95 2.30 8.68 -21.04
N ILE A 96 2.76 9.20 -19.90
CA ILE A 96 1.94 9.91 -18.91
C ILE A 96 1.29 11.16 -19.52
N LYS A 97 2.08 12.02 -20.19
CA LYS A 97 1.56 13.23 -20.85
C LYS A 97 0.51 12.89 -21.92
N LYS A 98 0.75 11.83 -22.71
CA LYS A 98 -0.17 11.35 -23.76
C LYS A 98 -1.47 10.79 -23.19
N THR A 99 -1.41 9.96 -22.15
CA THR A 99 -2.59 9.35 -21.52
C THR A 99 -3.45 10.40 -20.83
N LEU A 100 -2.84 11.35 -20.11
CA LEU A 100 -3.55 12.48 -19.51
C LEU A 100 -4.30 13.32 -20.56
N LEU A 101 -3.66 13.62 -21.70
CA LEU A 101 -4.31 14.40 -22.75
C LEU A 101 -5.50 13.64 -23.38
N LYS A 102 -5.39 12.32 -23.54
CA LYS A 102 -6.50 11.48 -24.00
C LYS A 102 -7.65 11.45 -23.00
N LEU A 103 -7.35 11.28 -21.71
CA LEU A 103 -8.36 11.32 -20.64
C LEU A 103 -9.07 12.68 -20.61
N PHE A 104 -8.32 13.76 -20.80
CA PHE A 104 -8.89 15.11 -20.89
C PHE A 104 -9.79 15.27 -22.11
N ALA A 105 -9.37 14.77 -23.28
CA ALA A 105 -10.19 14.79 -24.48
C ALA A 105 -11.48 13.98 -24.29
N LEU A 106 -11.40 12.79 -23.66
CA LEU A 106 -12.55 11.95 -23.34
C LEU A 106 -13.53 12.65 -22.37
N ALA A 107 -13.02 13.33 -21.34
CA ALA A 107 -13.83 14.13 -20.41
C ALA A 107 -14.50 15.32 -21.12
N CYS A 108 -13.77 15.97 -22.04
CA CYS A 108 -14.30 17.03 -22.87
C CYS A 108 -15.30 16.54 -23.93
N GLN A 109 -15.27 15.27 -24.34
CA GLN A 109 -16.29 14.74 -25.26
C GLN A 109 -17.56 14.32 -24.50
N SER A 110 -17.40 13.76 -23.31
CA SER A 110 -18.50 13.29 -22.46
C SER A 110 -19.27 14.40 -21.72
N GLY A 111 -18.83 15.66 -21.80
CA GLY A 111 -19.53 16.76 -21.10
C GLY A 111 -19.11 16.97 -19.64
N LEU A 112 -18.09 16.27 -19.17
CA LEU A 112 -17.67 16.29 -17.76
C LEU A 112 -16.60 17.36 -17.50
N GLU A 113 -17.01 18.64 -17.47
CA GLU A 113 -16.08 19.78 -17.37
C GLU A 113 -15.29 19.82 -16.05
N MET A 114 -15.95 19.55 -14.93
CA MET A 114 -15.29 19.51 -13.62
C MET A 114 -14.23 18.41 -13.53
N ARG A 115 -14.47 17.27 -14.18
CA ARG A 115 -13.47 16.18 -14.26
C ARG A 115 -12.28 16.60 -15.10
N ALA A 116 -12.52 17.32 -16.21
CA ALA A 116 -11.46 17.86 -17.05
C ALA A 116 -10.57 18.85 -16.25
N LEU A 117 -11.16 19.70 -15.40
CA LEU A 117 -10.40 20.58 -14.50
C LEU A 117 -9.52 19.80 -13.51
N SER A 118 -10.04 18.74 -12.89
CA SER A 118 -9.23 17.89 -12.01
C SER A 118 -8.07 17.22 -12.74
N LEU A 119 -8.26 16.81 -14.00
CA LEU A 119 -7.18 16.23 -14.81
C LEU A 119 -6.08 17.26 -15.12
N CYS A 120 -6.43 18.54 -15.32
CA CYS A 120 -5.43 19.59 -15.53
C CYS A 120 -4.51 19.81 -14.33
N GLN A 121 -4.97 19.52 -13.10
CA GLN A 121 -4.13 19.62 -11.89
C GLN A 121 -3.02 18.55 -11.85
N LEU A 122 -3.23 17.42 -12.53
CA LEU A 122 -2.26 16.33 -12.64
C LEU A 122 -1.28 16.53 -13.81
N MET A 123 -1.53 17.50 -14.70
CA MET A 123 -0.74 17.74 -15.89
C MET A 123 0.43 18.72 -15.62
N SER A 124 1.49 18.59 -16.42
CA SER A 124 2.54 19.60 -16.48
C SER A 124 2.01 20.87 -17.18
N PRO A 125 2.53 22.07 -16.86
CA PRO A 125 2.03 23.34 -17.40
C PRO A 125 2.07 23.39 -18.94
N GLU A 126 3.06 22.75 -19.56
CA GLU A 126 3.18 22.61 -21.02
C GLU A 126 1.96 21.89 -21.63
N VAL A 127 1.52 20.80 -20.99
CA VAL A 127 0.39 19.98 -21.45
C VAL A 127 -0.93 20.71 -21.18
N VAL A 128 -1.03 21.47 -20.08
CA VAL A 128 -2.19 22.31 -19.78
C VAL A 128 -2.42 23.35 -20.87
N GLN A 129 -1.37 24.00 -21.39
CA GLN A 129 -1.50 24.95 -22.50
C GLN A 129 -2.08 24.30 -23.76
N LEU A 130 -1.69 23.05 -24.05
CA LEU A 130 -2.25 22.29 -25.16
C LEU A 130 -3.72 21.91 -24.91
N ALA A 131 -4.06 21.55 -23.68
CA ALA A 131 -5.43 21.24 -23.27
C ALA A 131 -6.37 22.46 -23.41
N ILE A 132 -5.90 23.67 -23.05
CA ILE A 132 -6.64 24.93 -23.26
C ILE A 132 -6.94 25.14 -24.75
N LYS A 133 -5.94 25.00 -25.62
CA LYS A 133 -6.12 25.14 -27.08
C LYS A 133 -7.12 24.11 -27.61
N TYR A 134 -7.08 22.88 -27.11
CA TYR A 134 -8.03 21.84 -27.47
C TYR A 134 -9.46 22.17 -27.04
N ALA A 135 -9.65 22.62 -25.79
CA ALA A 135 -10.97 23.00 -25.27
C ALA A 135 -11.59 24.18 -26.05
N SER A 136 -10.78 25.18 -26.39
CA SER A 136 -11.20 26.31 -27.23
C SER A 136 -11.62 25.84 -28.63
N LYS A 137 -10.87 24.90 -29.24
CA LYS A 137 -11.21 24.32 -30.55
C LYS A 137 -12.52 23.52 -30.53
N LEU A 138 -12.83 22.87 -29.41
CA LEU A 138 -14.07 22.13 -29.21
C LEU A 138 -15.29 23.04 -28.94
N GLY A 139 -15.09 24.36 -28.85
CA GLY A 139 -16.16 25.33 -28.56
C GLY A 139 -16.49 25.47 -27.07
N ARG A 140 -15.68 24.90 -26.17
CA ARG A 140 -15.86 24.99 -24.71
C ARG A 140 -15.03 26.12 -24.11
N SER A 141 -15.37 27.35 -24.48
CA SER A 141 -14.64 28.56 -24.06
C SER A 141 -14.70 28.82 -22.55
N GLN A 142 -15.81 28.47 -21.89
CA GLN A 142 -15.95 28.59 -20.42
C GLN A 142 -14.97 27.66 -19.70
N LEU A 143 -14.90 26.38 -20.10
CA LEU A 143 -13.95 25.41 -19.58
C LEU A 143 -12.50 25.91 -19.79
N ALA A 144 -12.18 26.40 -20.99
CA ALA A 144 -10.85 26.95 -21.28
C ALA A 144 -10.48 28.15 -20.38
N HIS A 145 -11.43 29.05 -20.11
CA HIS A 145 -11.24 30.17 -19.18
C HIS A 145 -11.01 29.67 -17.75
N LEU A 146 -11.81 28.70 -17.29
CA LEU A 146 -11.65 28.12 -15.96
C LEU A 146 -10.28 27.44 -15.81
N ILE A 147 -9.80 26.67 -16.81
CA ILE A 147 -8.45 26.08 -16.75
C ILE A 147 -7.38 27.18 -16.66
N ALA A 148 -7.50 28.24 -17.47
CA ALA A 148 -6.54 29.33 -17.47
C ALA A 148 -6.50 30.07 -16.11
N GLU A 149 -7.65 30.29 -15.49
CA GLU A 149 -7.76 30.83 -14.14
C GLU A 149 -7.18 29.89 -13.08
N THR A 150 -7.42 28.58 -13.21
CA THR A 150 -6.88 27.59 -12.27
C THR A 150 -5.35 27.54 -12.36
N LEU A 151 -4.78 27.71 -13.56
CA LEU A 151 -3.34 27.77 -13.79
C LEU A 151 -2.72 29.06 -13.23
N SER A 152 -3.39 30.21 -13.37
CA SER A 152 -2.90 31.47 -12.82
C SER A 152 -3.05 31.55 -11.29
N ARG A 153 -4.07 30.87 -10.74
CA ARG A 153 -4.31 30.80 -9.29
C ARG A 153 -3.40 29.80 -8.58
N ALA A 154 -2.88 28.79 -9.27
CA ALA A 154 -1.99 27.81 -8.66
C ALA A 154 -0.73 28.52 -8.12
N PRO A 155 -0.54 28.66 -6.79
CA PRO A 155 0.68 29.25 -6.25
C PRO A 155 1.87 28.33 -6.56
N PRO A 156 3.10 28.87 -6.61
CA PRO A 156 4.30 28.05 -6.72
C PRO A 156 4.35 27.07 -5.53
N SER A 157 4.24 25.77 -5.85
CA SER A 157 4.42 24.62 -4.95
C SER A 157 3.61 24.63 -3.65
N SER A 158 2.41 24.05 -3.68
CA SER A 158 2.02 23.20 -2.54
C SER A 158 2.89 21.94 -2.61
N PRO A 159 3.53 21.50 -1.51
CA PRO A 159 4.27 20.23 -1.52
C PRO A 159 3.34 19.12 -2.00
N PRO A 160 3.87 18.12 -2.75
CA PRO A 160 3.05 17.03 -3.23
C PRO A 160 2.31 16.46 -2.03
N HIS A 161 0.98 16.38 -2.12
CA HIS A 161 0.21 15.56 -1.19
C HIS A 161 0.81 14.16 -1.27
N ARG A 162 1.72 13.85 -0.32
CA ARG A 162 2.16 12.49 -0.03
C ARG A 162 0.89 11.67 0.00
N GLY A 163 0.84 10.65 -0.85
CA GLY A 163 -0.36 9.87 -1.10
C GLY A 163 -1.04 9.46 0.19
N TYR A 164 -2.35 9.26 0.09
CA TYR A 164 -3.16 8.59 1.10
C TYR A 164 -2.59 7.18 1.34
N GLY A 165 -1.54 7.11 2.15
CA GLY A 165 -1.11 5.91 2.83
C GLY A 165 -2.06 5.74 4.00
N TYR A 166 -2.66 4.56 4.10
CA TYR A 166 -3.21 4.09 5.36
C TYR A 166 -2.15 4.33 6.44
N GLU A 167 -2.45 5.21 7.40
CA GLU A 167 -1.55 5.46 8.51
C GLU A 167 -1.64 4.25 9.44
N SER A 168 -0.71 3.31 9.25
CA SER A 168 -0.47 2.20 10.17
C SER A 168 -0.35 2.76 11.58
N SER A 169 -1.26 2.38 12.47
CA SER A 169 -1.38 2.86 13.84
C SER A 169 -0.28 2.34 14.78
N PHE A 170 0.95 2.24 14.30
CA PHE A 170 2.13 1.95 15.11
C PHE A 170 3.03 3.18 15.16
N ARG A 171 2.56 4.24 15.84
CA ARG A 171 3.46 5.25 16.41
C ARG A 171 4.06 4.67 17.69
N GLY A 172 5.34 4.31 17.63
CA GLY A 172 6.15 4.08 18.82
C GLY A 172 6.19 5.33 19.71
N PRO A 173 6.42 5.18 21.02
CA PRO A 173 6.22 6.23 22.00
C PRO A 173 7.46 7.12 22.11
N ASP A 174 7.79 7.91 21.08
CA ASP A 174 8.84 8.94 21.17
C ASP A 174 8.54 10.08 20.18
N ALA A 175 7.66 10.99 20.57
CA ALA A 175 7.55 12.31 19.96
C ALA A 175 7.11 13.32 21.02
N VAL A 176 8.10 14.12 21.42
CA VAL A 176 8.10 15.19 22.41
C VAL A 176 6.92 16.16 22.19
N ARG A 177 6.10 16.33 23.23
CA ARG A 177 5.04 17.34 23.30
C ARG A 177 5.58 18.56 24.05
N GLU A 178 5.57 19.71 23.37
CA GLU A 178 5.87 21.04 23.95
C GLU A 178 5.00 21.32 25.19
N PRO A 179 5.53 21.88 26.30
CA PRO A 179 4.80 22.01 27.56
C PRO A 179 3.94 23.27 27.62
N HIS A 180 2.73 23.12 28.17
CA HIS A 180 1.78 24.20 28.50
C HIS A 180 2.13 24.83 29.87
N PRO A 181 1.98 26.14 30.09
CA PRO A 181 2.69 26.88 31.16
C PRO A 181 1.99 26.90 32.53
N ASP A 182 1.34 25.82 32.96
CA ASP A 182 0.75 25.75 34.31
C ASP A 182 0.77 24.32 34.86
N ALA A 183 1.92 23.88 35.34
CA ALA A 183 2.04 22.74 36.24
C ALA A 183 3.25 22.95 37.16
N GLN A 184 3.01 22.97 38.46
CA GLN A 184 4.05 23.15 39.48
C GLN A 184 5.01 21.93 39.52
N PRO A 185 6.32 22.14 39.74
CA PRO A 185 7.28 21.06 39.72
C PRO A 185 7.25 20.30 41.05
N LEU A 186 6.80 19.05 41.04
CA LEU A 186 7.07 18.11 42.11
C LEU A 186 8.42 17.43 41.82
N SER A 187 9.51 18.06 42.26
CA SER A 187 10.84 17.45 42.27
C SER A 187 11.04 16.67 43.56
N GLN A 188 11.28 15.36 43.50
CA GLN A 188 12.32 14.74 44.33
C GLN A 188 12.70 13.34 43.83
N ASP A 189 13.99 13.17 43.56
CA ASP A 189 14.68 11.94 43.18
C ASP A 189 14.49 10.80 44.20
N MET A 190 14.25 9.58 43.71
CA MET A 190 14.11 8.35 44.52
C MET A 190 15.16 7.29 44.14
N PHE A 191 16.42 7.69 43.98
CA PHE A 191 17.56 6.75 43.98
C PHE A 191 18.73 7.29 44.81
N ALA A 192 18.49 7.51 46.11
CA ALA A 192 19.57 7.53 47.09
C ALA A 192 19.06 7.25 48.51
N SER A 193 19.87 6.49 49.23
CA SER A 193 19.95 6.28 50.70
C SER A 193 19.15 5.11 51.31
N THR A 194 19.91 4.03 51.55
CA THR A 194 20.13 3.38 52.85
C THR A 194 19.27 3.90 54.00
N VAL A 195 18.54 3.03 54.71
CA VAL A 195 18.56 3.02 56.19
C VAL A 195 18.26 1.61 56.73
N GLU A 196 19.01 1.26 57.76
CA GLU A 196 18.81 0.21 58.75
C GLU A 196 17.42 0.26 59.42
N ASP A 197 16.97 -0.90 59.88
CA ASP A 197 16.19 -1.21 61.09
C ASP A 197 14.90 -0.44 61.49
N GLN A 198 13.82 -1.25 61.52
CA GLN A 198 12.85 -1.45 62.62
C GLN A 198 11.83 -0.35 62.98
N GLU A 199 10.55 -0.59 62.73
CA GLU A 199 9.51 -1.00 63.72
C GLU A 199 8.08 -0.79 63.19
N ASP A 200 7.18 -1.61 63.72
CA ASP A 200 5.80 -1.91 63.31
C ASP A 200 4.83 -0.71 63.31
N THR A 201 3.86 -0.73 62.40
CA THR A 201 2.42 -0.78 62.76
C THR A 201 1.52 -0.93 61.53
N ASP A 202 0.53 -1.80 61.69
CA ASP A 202 -0.30 -2.42 60.67
C ASP A 202 -1.30 -1.48 59.98
N LYS A 203 -1.33 -1.49 58.64
CA LYS A 203 -2.56 -1.34 57.84
C LYS A 203 -2.48 -2.23 56.59
N GLU A 204 -3.33 -3.24 56.59
CA GLU A 204 -3.44 -4.32 55.60
C GLU A 204 -3.88 -3.80 54.22
N ASN A 205 -3.09 -4.09 53.17
CA ASN A 205 -3.51 -3.93 51.77
C ASN A 205 -4.02 -5.27 51.21
N PRO A 206 -5.26 -5.35 50.69
CA PRO A 206 -5.96 -6.61 50.38
C PRO A 206 -5.49 -7.37 49.12
N ILE A 207 -4.37 -6.98 48.49
CA ILE A 207 -3.93 -7.54 47.20
C ILE A 207 -2.85 -8.65 47.37
N LEU A 208 -2.16 -8.72 48.51
CA LEU A 208 -1.09 -9.72 48.72
C LEU A 208 -1.56 -11.10 49.22
N ALA A 209 -2.82 -11.26 49.65
CA ALA A 209 -3.32 -12.51 50.23
C ALA A 209 -3.76 -13.58 49.19
N LEU A 210 -3.94 -13.23 47.93
CA LEU A 210 -4.45 -14.16 46.90
C LEU A 210 -3.37 -14.91 46.12
N LYS A 211 -2.09 -14.52 46.24
CA LYS A 211 -0.99 -15.12 45.45
C LYS A 211 -0.20 -16.21 46.17
N LYS A 212 -0.53 -16.54 47.43
CA LYS A 212 0.22 -17.52 48.25
C LYS A 212 -0.46 -18.87 48.47
N LYS A 213 -1.63 -19.14 47.86
CA LYS A 213 -2.34 -20.44 48.00
C LYS A 213 -2.51 -21.17 46.67
N GLN A 214 -1.41 -21.50 45.99
CA GLN A 214 -1.34 -22.67 45.09
C GLN A 214 0.07 -22.93 44.53
N THR A 215 1.07 -23.07 45.41
CA THR A 215 2.29 -23.81 45.05
C THR A 215 2.75 -24.66 46.23
N GLY A 216 2.60 -25.98 46.11
CA GLY A 216 3.37 -26.96 46.89
C GLY A 216 2.55 -28.00 47.62
N LEU A 217 2.51 -29.22 47.07
CA LEU A 217 2.47 -30.57 47.68
C LEU A 217 2.24 -31.56 46.51
N SER A 218 3.29 -31.93 45.76
CA SER A 218 4.20 -33.08 45.94
C SER A 218 3.63 -34.45 45.51
N SER A 219 4.17 -34.92 44.38
CA SER A 219 4.55 -36.31 44.03
C SER A 219 3.65 -37.48 44.46
N SER A 220 3.04 -38.17 43.49
CA SER A 220 3.51 -39.47 42.96
C SER A 220 2.41 -40.18 42.17
N ALA A 221 2.73 -40.48 40.90
CA ALA A 221 2.33 -41.62 40.07
C ALA A 221 0.84 -41.96 39.78
N MET A 222 0.65 -42.40 38.52
CA MET A 222 -0.37 -43.34 37.99
C MET A 222 -1.72 -42.77 37.49
N MET A 223 -1.77 -42.38 36.20
CA MET A 223 -2.78 -42.83 35.21
C MET A 223 -2.52 -42.15 33.86
N ALA A 224 -1.86 -42.87 32.95
CA ALA A 224 -1.70 -42.46 31.56
C ALA A 224 -3.03 -42.63 30.80
N SER A 225 -3.79 -41.56 30.62
CA SER A 225 -4.96 -41.57 29.73
C SER A 225 -4.52 -41.29 28.29
N LYS A 226 -4.28 -42.39 27.56
CA LYS A 226 -4.10 -42.40 26.10
C LYS A 226 -5.33 -41.84 25.40
N SER A 227 -5.36 -40.55 25.12
CA SER A 227 -6.27 -40.00 24.11
C SER A 227 -5.72 -40.34 22.73
N ARG A 228 -6.23 -41.42 22.14
CA ARG A 228 -5.89 -41.87 20.79
C ARG A 228 -6.35 -40.82 19.77
N ARG A 229 -5.41 -40.10 19.17
CA ARG A 229 -5.66 -39.38 17.91
C ARG A 229 -5.88 -40.44 16.82
N SER A 230 -7.12 -40.60 16.35
CA SER A 230 -7.43 -41.49 15.22
C SER A 230 -7.72 -40.67 13.96
N ASN A 231 -7.21 -41.13 12.83
CA ASN A 231 -7.28 -40.44 11.54
C ASN A 231 -8.68 -40.61 10.91
N PRO A 232 -9.38 -39.51 10.58
CA PRO A 232 -10.76 -39.54 10.06
C PRO A 232 -10.91 -40.12 8.64
N PHE A 233 -9.82 -40.46 7.94
CA PHE A 233 -9.87 -41.00 6.58
C PHE A 233 -9.60 -42.50 6.46
N LYS A 234 -9.52 -43.25 7.57
CA LYS A 234 -9.25 -44.69 7.49
C LYS A 234 -10.53 -45.46 7.13
N LYS A 235 -10.63 -45.92 5.87
CA LYS A 235 -11.68 -46.82 5.39
C LYS A 235 -11.57 -48.18 6.08
N THR A 236 -12.65 -48.64 6.68
CA THR A 236 -12.80 -49.98 7.27
C THR A 236 -13.06 -50.99 6.15
N SER A 237 -12.21 -52.01 6.05
CA SER A 237 -12.46 -53.20 5.21
C SER A 237 -13.13 -54.28 6.03
#